data_AF-A0A0B1TJT9-F1
#
_entry.id   AF-A0A0B1TJT9-F1
#
_cell.length_a   1.000
_cell.length_b   1.000
_cell.length_c   1.000
_cell.angle_alpha   90.00
_cell.angle_beta   90.00
_cell.angle_gamma   90.00
#
_symmetry.space_group_name_H-M   'P 1'
#
loop_
_entity.id
_entity.type
_entity.pdbx_description
1 polymer ?
#
loop_
_entity_poly.entity_id
_entity_poly.type
_entity_poly.pdbx_seq_one_letter_code
_entity_poly.pdbx_strand_id
1 'polypeptide(L)'
;MKLDIVESVQKIVLNAKNIVIDKSKSTLKVGGEEMEIVKIVPKERLEKVEIELAKTLERGKETTLTLVYTGLIGNNLGGLYQTKYTESDGTQKVAAVTQMEATNARLMVPCFDEPEFKATWKVKVIHPRGTKVISNGIESDPERVDDWITTEFAETPKMSSYLIAILISEFEQISGNTTKGTQRRVRKGAQAARRNRPGKSSKRYRAVSLSPNCP
;
A
#
# COMPACT_ATOMS: atom_id res chain seq x y z
N MET A 1 2.25 -9.92 7.08
CA MET A 1 3.07 -10.59 6.05
C MET A 1 3.44 -11.96 6.54
N LYS A 2 3.37 -12.95 5.66
CA LYS A 2 3.90 -14.30 5.94
C LYS A 2 5.34 -14.37 5.42
N LEU A 3 6.22 -15.03 6.15
CA LEU A 3 7.66 -15.09 5.91
C LEU A 3 8.13 -16.53 5.88
N ASP A 4 8.89 -16.88 4.83
CA ASP A 4 9.60 -18.16 4.73
C ASP A 4 11.03 -18.00 5.26
N ILE A 5 11.33 -18.65 6.38
CA ILE A 5 12.62 -18.52 7.05
C ILE A 5 13.60 -19.52 6.45
N VAL A 6 14.50 -19.05 5.59
CA VAL A 6 15.49 -19.87 4.89
C VAL A 6 16.72 -20.18 5.72
N GLU A 7 17.06 -19.31 6.67
CA GLU A 7 18.21 -19.43 7.58
C GLU A 7 17.82 -18.89 8.96
N SER A 8 18.46 -19.39 10.02
CA SER A 8 18.15 -18.95 11.38
C SER A 8 18.61 -17.52 11.61
N VAL A 9 17.71 -16.65 12.06
CA VAL A 9 17.95 -15.20 12.19
C VAL A 9 17.48 -14.66 13.53
N GLN A 10 18.15 -13.62 14.04
CA GLN A 10 17.72 -12.86 15.23
C GLN A 10 17.15 -11.48 14.90
N LYS A 11 17.14 -11.12 13.62
CA LYS A 11 16.56 -9.86 13.14
C LYS A 11 15.92 -10.02 11.77
N ILE A 12 14.85 -9.28 11.55
CA ILE A 12 14.21 -9.13 10.24
C ILE A 12 14.54 -7.72 9.73
N VAL A 13 14.95 -7.62 8.47
CA VAL A 13 15.29 -6.33 7.85
C VAL A 13 14.40 -6.09 6.64
N LEU A 14 13.68 -4.98 6.65
CA LEU A 14 12.77 -4.58 5.57
C LEU A 14 13.19 -3.22 4.99
N ASN A 15 12.85 -2.94 3.74
CA ASN A 15 12.93 -1.59 3.20
C ASN A 15 11.78 -0.75 3.75
N ALA A 16 12.09 0.45 4.23
CA ALA A 16 11.11 1.42 4.71
C ALA A 16 11.72 2.83 4.64
N LYS A 17 10.96 3.79 4.13
CA LYS A 17 11.37 5.20 4.03
C LYS A 17 10.22 6.11 4.40
N ASN A 18 10.45 7.05 5.32
CA ASN A 18 9.42 7.97 5.83
C ASN A 18 8.18 7.24 6.40
N ILE A 19 8.40 6.10 7.05
CA ILE A 19 7.37 5.31 7.72
C ILE A 19 7.71 5.20 9.20
N VAL A 20 6.72 5.42 10.06
CA VAL A 20 6.80 5.25 11.50
C VAL A 20 6.03 4.00 11.90
N ILE A 21 6.73 2.99 12.43
CA ILE A 21 6.12 1.73 12.86
C ILE A 21 5.78 1.82 14.35
N ASP A 22 4.52 1.50 14.69
CA ASP A 22 4.02 1.39 16.06
C ASP A 22 4.33 -0.02 16.60
N LYS A 23 5.44 -0.15 17.33
CA LYS A 23 5.85 -1.42 17.96
C LYS A 23 4.73 -1.99 18.84
N SER A 24 3.99 -1.15 19.57
CA SER A 24 3.00 -1.61 20.56
C SER A 24 1.80 -2.33 19.97
N LYS A 25 1.53 -2.09 18.68
CA LYS A 25 0.44 -2.73 17.92
C LYS A 25 0.94 -3.73 16.88
N SER A 26 2.25 -3.87 16.76
CA SER A 26 2.88 -4.79 15.83
C SER A 26 3.14 -6.13 16.54
N THR A 27 2.94 -7.24 15.83
CA THR A 27 3.03 -8.59 16.42
C THR A 27 3.86 -9.49 15.51
N LEU A 28 4.63 -10.39 16.10
CA LEU A 28 5.27 -11.50 15.39
C LEU A 28 4.68 -12.80 15.91
N LYS A 29 4.22 -13.67 15.02
CA LYS A 29 3.72 -15.01 15.34
C LYS A 29 4.58 -16.08 14.67
N VAL A 30 4.99 -17.09 15.43
CA VAL A 30 5.83 -18.20 14.97
C VAL A 30 5.13 -19.51 15.34
N GLY A 31 4.71 -20.30 14.35
CA GLY A 31 3.91 -21.51 14.60
C GLY A 31 2.57 -21.23 15.31
N GLY A 32 2.03 -20.02 15.15
CA GLY A 32 0.80 -19.57 15.81
C GLY A 32 0.99 -18.89 17.17
N GLU A 33 2.17 -19.03 17.80
CA GLU A 33 2.48 -18.40 19.09
C GLU A 33 3.10 -17.02 18.92
N GLU A 34 2.78 -16.08 19.79
CA GLU A 34 3.38 -14.75 19.76
C GLU A 34 4.84 -14.79 20.26
N MET A 35 5.71 -14.14 19.49
CA MET A 35 7.10 -13.91 19.82
C MET A 35 7.32 -12.41 20.04
N GLU A 36 8.06 -12.07 21.08
CA GLU A 36 8.36 -10.68 21.40
C GLU A 36 9.30 -10.05 20.36
N ILE A 37 8.90 -8.87 19.88
CA ILE A 37 9.76 -7.93 19.17
C ILE A 37 10.48 -7.09 20.23
N VAL A 38 11.80 -7.16 20.28
CA VAL A 38 12.61 -6.43 21.27
C VAL A 38 12.69 -4.96 20.89
N LYS A 39 13.08 -4.67 19.65
CA LYS A 39 13.23 -3.30 19.14
C LYS A 39 12.88 -3.22 17.67
N ILE A 40 12.46 -2.03 17.25
CA ILE A 40 12.31 -1.65 15.85
C ILE A 40 13.20 -0.43 15.65
N VAL A 41 14.24 -0.58 14.84
CA VAL A 41 15.31 0.41 14.67
C VAL A 41 15.32 0.89 13.21
N PRO A 42 14.83 2.10 12.94
CA PRO A 42 14.96 2.71 11.61
C PRO A 42 16.43 2.95 11.26
N LYS A 43 16.80 2.63 10.02
CA LYS A 43 18.11 2.89 9.42
C LYS A 43 17.93 3.81 8.23
N GLU A 44 17.68 5.09 8.50
CA GLU A 44 17.26 6.08 7.49
C GLU A 44 18.21 6.17 6.29
N ARG A 45 19.53 6.19 6.53
CA ARG A 45 20.56 6.23 5.47
C ARG A 45 20.48 5.04 4.51
N LEU A 46 20.00 3.89 5.01
CA LEU A 46 19.88 2.65 4.24
C LEU A 46 18.46 2.45 3.69
N GLU A 47 17.51 3.33 4.03
CA GLU A 47 16.08 3.15 3.74
C GLU A 47 15.56 1.79 4.20
N LYS A 48 16.01 1.37 5.39
CA LYS A 48 15.69 0.08 6.00
C LYS A 48 15.15 0.25 7.41
N VAL A 49 14.48 -0.76 7.90
CA VAL A 49 14.14 -0.94 9.31
C VAL A 49 14.59 -2.31 9.77
N GLU A 50 15.25 -2.36 10.92
CA GLU A 50 15.64 -3.61 11.58
C GLU A 50 14.67 -3.91 12.72
N ILE A 51 14.14 -5.13 12.74
CA ILE A 51 13.23 -5.63 13.78
C ILE A 51 14.01 -6.69 14.55
N GLU A 52 14.44 -6.35 15.77
CA GLU A 52 15.18 -7.25 16.65
C GLU A 52 14.22 -8.18 17.39
N LEU A 53 14.54 -9.47 17.41
CA LEU A 53 13.70 -10.52 17.97
C LEU A 53 14.23 -10.96 19.34
N ALA A 54 13.33 -11.36 20.25
CA ALA A 54 13.75 -11.84 21.58
C ALA A 54 14.40 -13.22 21.53
N LYS A 55 14.09 -14.02 20.49
CA LYS A 55 14.61 -15.36 20.28
C LYS A 55 15.04 -15.52 18.82
N THR A 56 15.98 -16.42 18.58
CA THR A 56 16.34 -16.84 17.22
C THR A 56 15.12 -17.46 16.54
N LEU A 57 14.84 -16.97 15.34
CA LEU A 57 13.83 -17.52 14.46
C LEU A 57 14.45 -18.63 13.64
N GLU A 58 14.05 -19.87 13.93
CA GLU A 58 14.63 -21.04 13.27
C GLU A 58 14.09 -21.24 11.85
N ARG A 59 14.95 -21.82 10.99
CA ARG A 59 14.60 -22.19 9.62
C ARG A 59 13.31 -23.02 9.55
N GLY A 60 12.49 -22.73 8.54
CA GLY A 60 11.29 -23.51 8.22
C GLY A 60 10.10 -23.31 9.16
N LYS A 61 10.17 -22.38 10.12
CA LYS A 61 9.04 -22.03 10.98
C LYS A 61 8.07 -21.11 10.27
N GLU A 62 6.79 -21.48 10.27
CA GLU A 62 5.72 -20.60 9.77
C GLU A 62 5.70 -19.31 10.59
N THR A 63 6.00 -18.20 9.92
CA THR A 63 6.19 -16.91 10.58
C THR A 63 5.26 -15.88 9.97
N THR A 64 4.47 -15.20 10.80
CA THR A 64 3.63 -14.07 10.40
C THR A 64 4.04 -12.82 11.16
N LEU A 65 4.53 -11.82 10.43
CA LEU A 65 4.84 -10.50 10.95
C LEU A 65 3.69 -9.53 10.61
N THR A 66 3.09 -8.91 11.62
CA THR A 66 2.09 -7.86 11.45
C THR A 66 2.69 -6.54 11.92
N LEU A 67 2.77 -5.57 11.02
CA LEU A 67 3.26 -4.23 11.32
C LEU A 67 2.11 -3.25 11.25
N VAL A 68 1.96 -2.44 12.30
CA VAL A 68 1.08 -1.29 12.31
C VAL A 68 1.95 -0.05 12.14
N TYR A 69 1.68 0.77 11.15
CA TYR A 69 2.56 1.87 10.79
C TYR A 69 1.79 3.06 10.21
N THR A 70 2.45 4.22 10.23
CA THR A 70 1.98 5.44 9.59
C THR A 70 3.00 5.89 8.56
N GLY A 71 2.55 6.14 7.34
CA GLY A 71 3.34 6.72 6.26
C GLY A 71 2.76 8.06 5.80
N LEU A 72 3.51 8.78 4.97
CA LEU A 72 3.05 10.03 4.39
C LEU A 72 2.48 9.81 2.99
N ILE A 73 1.43 10.57 2.65
CA ILE A 73 1.04 10.74 1.26
C ILE A 73 1.86 11.89 0.69
N GLY A 74 2.75 11.56 -0.24
CA GLY A 74 3.69 12.51 -0.82
C GLY A 74 3.03 13.53 -1.75
N ASN A 75 3.80 14.54 -2.13
CA ASN A 75 3.46 15.47 -3.22
C ASN A 75 4.37 15.27 -4.46
N ASN A 76 5.29 14.31 -4.37
CA ASN A 76 6.25 13.99 -5.43
C ASN A 76 5.80 12.71 -6.15
N LEU A 77 6.26 12.50 -7.39
CA LEU A 77 5.90 11.35 -8.22
C LEU A 77 6.59 10.05 -7.76
N GLY A 78 6.25 9.56 -6.56
CA GLY A 78 6.81 8.35 -5.99
C GLY A 78 6.11 7.92 -4.71
N GLY A 79 5.96 6.61 -4.51
CA GLY A 79 5.19 6.04 -3.42
C GLY A 79 3.70 6.30 -3.64
N LEU A 80 2.95 6.47 -2.55
CA LEU A 80 1.59 7.01 -2.60
C LEU A 80 1.65 8.54 -2.53
N TYR A 81 1.16 9.23 -3.55
CA TYR A 81 1.22 10.68 -3.63
C TYR A 81 -0.12 11.30 -4.07
N GLN A 82 -0.31 12.58 -3.74
CA GLN A 82 -1.48 13.35 -4.15
C GLN A 82 -1.23 14.03 -5.48
N THR A 83 -2.23 14.00 -6.35
CA THR A 83 -2.28 14.79 -7.58
C THR A 83 -3.56 15.61 -7.63
N LYS A 84 -3.49 16.79 -8.27
CA LYS A 84 -4.64 17.68 -8.43
C LYS A 84 -5.13 17.64 -9.87
N TYR A 85 -6.44 17.72 -10.03
CA TYR A 85 -7.07 17.86 -11.34
C TYR A 85 -8.24 18.84 -11.24
N THR A 86 -8.64 19.39 -12.38
CA THR A 86 -9.72 20.37 -12.46
C THR A 86 -10.87 19.74 -13.22
N GLU A 87 -12.05 19.75 -12.63
CA GLU A 87 -13.27 19.29 -13.28
C GLU A 87 -13.72 20.29 -14.36
N SER A 88 -14.68 19.91 -15.21
CA SER A 88 -15.17 20.76 -16.30
C SER A 88 -15.84 22.06 -15.83
N ASP A 89 -16.35 22.07 -14.59
CA ASP A 89 -16.94 23.23 -13.93
C ASP A 89 -15.89 24.18 -13.29
N GLY A 90 -14.59 23.85 -13.40
CA GLY A 90 -13.50 24.59 -12.78
C GLY A 90 -13.15 24.17 -11.35
N THR A 91 -13.87 23.21 -10.76
CA THR A 91 -13.63 22.72 -9.40
C THR A 91 -12.30 21.97 -9.31
N GLN A 92 -11.41 22.37 -8.39
CA GLN A 92 -10.18 21.63 -8.10
C GLN A 92 -10.45 20.44 -7.20
N LYS A 93 -10.08 19.25 -7.66
CA LYS A 93 -10.14 18.00 -6.92
C LYS A 93 -8.76 17.39 -6.71
N VAL A 94 -8.69 16.44 -5.78
CA VAL A 94 -7.48 15.73 -5.39
C VAL A 94 -7.71 14.24 -5.59
N ALA A 95 -6.74 13.56 -6.19
CA ALA A 95 -6.64 12.11 -6.22
C ALA A 95 -5.37 11.66 -5.48
N ALA A 96 -5.38 10.43 -4.96
CA ALA A 96 -4.18 9.76 -4.46
C ALA A 96 -3.81 8.64 -5.43
N VAL A 97 -2.55 8.57 -5.84
CA VAL A 97 -2.05 7.64 -6.85
C VAL A 97 -0.71 7.09 -6.42
N THR A 98 -0.45 5.83 -6.77
CA THR A 98 0.84 5.18 -6.53
C THR A 98 1.74 5.22 -7.75
N GLN A 99 3.03 5.51 -7.54
CA GLN A 99 4.11 5.21 -8.49
C GLN A 99 5.23 4.51 -7.72
N MET A 100 5.35 3.20 -7.88
CA MET A 100 6.23 2.38 -7.04
C MET A 100 7.56 2.02 -7.72
N GLU A 101 7.65 2.08 -9.05
CA GLU A 101 8.89 1.79 -9.76
C GLU A 101 9.92 2.93 -9.60
N ALA A 102 11.20 2.64 -9.37
CA ALA A 102 11.79 1.29 -9.18
C ALA A 102 11.74 0.80 -7.73
N THR A 103 11.90 1.69 -6.76
CA THR A 103 12.14 1.36 -5.34
C THR A 103 11.30 2.19 -4.38
N ASN A 104 10.08 2.54 -4.79
CA ASN A 104 9.21 3.44 -4.05
C ASN A 104 8.11 2.71 -3.27
N ALA A 105 8.01 1.37 -3.35
CA ALA A 105 7.06 0.64 -2.50
C ALA A 105 7.36 0.84 -1.02
N ARG A 106 8.65 0.93 -0.65
CA ARG A 106 9.13 1.25 0.71
C ARG A 106 8.66 2.59 1.29
N LEU A 107 8.13 3.49 0.46
CA LEU A 107 7.52 4.75 0.93
C LEU A 107 6.09 4.56 1.45
N MET A 108 5.43 3.47 1.05
CA MET A 108 4.04 3.18 1.40
C MET A 108 3.89 1.96 2.32
N VAL A 109 4.78 0.97 2.21
CA VAL A 109 4.73 -0.26 2.99
C VAL A 109 6.14 -0.72 3.37
N PRO A 110 6.42 -1.07 4.64
CA PRO A 110 7.64 -1.77 5.00
C PRO A 110 7.65 -3.16 4.36
N CYS A 111 8.55 -3.44 3.42
CA CYS A 111 8.59 -4.71 2.69
C CYS A 111 9.99 -5.02 2.14
N PHE A 112 10.19 -6.23 1.60
CA PHE A 112 11.36 -6.55 0.77
C PHE A 112 11.19 -5.89 -0.60
N ASP A 113 11.67 -4.65 -0.75
CA ASP A 113 11.46 -3.81 -1.93
C ASP A 113 12.59 -3.99 -2.95
N GLU A 114 12.77 -5.24 -3.39
CA GLU A 114 13.69 -5.64 -4.45
C GLU A 114 12.92 -6.58 -5.43
N PRO A 115 13.17 -6.51 -6.75
CA PRO A 115 12.35 -7.20 -7.76
C PRO A 115 12.24 -8.73 -7.58
N GLU A 116 13.25 -9.36 -6.99
CA GLU A 116 13.35 -10.80 -6.78
C GLU A 116 12.37 -11.31 -5.71
N PHE A 117 12.02 -10.47 -4.72
CA PHE A 117 11.12 -10.82 -3.60
C PHE A 117 9.65 -10.69 -4.00
N LYS A 118 9.21 -11.50 -4.96
CA LYS A 118 7.82 -11.50 -5.42
C LYS A 118 6.88 -12.09 -4.38
N ALA A 119 5.77 -11.42 -4.11
CA ALA A 119 4.76 -11.84 -3.14
C ALA A 119 3.35 -11.80 -3.75
N THR A 120 2.39 -12.50 -3.15
CA THR A 120 0.97 -12.18 -3.36
C THR A 120 0.57 -11.02 -2.45
N TRP A 121 -0.35 -10.18 -2.90
CA TRP A 121 -0.77 -8.99 -2.16
C TRP A 121 -2.28 -8.97 -1.99
N LYS A 122 -2.74 -8.90 -0.74
CA LYS A 122 -4.13 -8.57 -0.42
C LYS A 122 -4.21 -7.11 0.04
N VAL A 123 -5.02 -6.32 -0.67
CA VAL A 123 -5.11 -4.86 -0.47
C VAL A 123 -6.47 -4.50 0.13
N LYS A 124 -6.45 -3.68 1.17
CA LYS A 124 -7.64 -3.06 1.77
C LYS A 124 -7.42 -1.56 1.91
N VAL A 125 -8.35 -0.76 1.44
CA VAL A 125 -8.24 0.71 1.45
C VAL A 125 -9.44 1.33 2.13
N ILE A 126 -9.18 2.21 3.11
CA ILE A 126 -10.18 3.03 3.77
C ILE A 126 -10.09 4.45 3.20
N HIS A 127 -11.14 4.88 2.51
CA HIS A 127 -11.15 6.12 1.72
C HIS A 127 -12.43 6.94 1.97
N PRO A 128 -12.40 8.26 1.74
CA PRO A 128 -13.57 9.11 1.97
C PRO A 128 -14.74 8.76 1.06
N ARG A 129 -15.97 8.92 1.56
CA ARG A 129 -17.19 8.82 0.77
C ARG A 129 -17.13 9.78 -0.44
N GLY A 130 -17.69 9.33 -1.55
CA GLY A 130 -17.65 10.04 -2.84
C GLY A 130 -16.43 9.73 -3.70
N THR A 131 -15.41 9.04 -3.17
CA THR A 131 -14.28 8.53 -3.96
C THR A 131 -14.47 7.05 -4.31
N LYS A 132 -13.78 6.60 -5.36
CA LYS A 132 -13.61 5.19 -5.74
C LYS A 132 -12.14 4.80 -5.62
N VAL A 133 -11.88 3.52 -5.32
CA VAL A 133 -10.53 2.96 -5.26
C VAL A 133 -10.36 1.88 -6.30
N ILE A 134 -9.15 1.79 -6.84
CA ILE A 134 -8.75 0.79 -7.82
C ILE A 134 -7.42 0.22 -7.36
N SER A 135 -7.24 -1.08 -7.52
CA SER A 135 -5.96 -1.74 -7.31
C SER A 135 -5.78 -2.88 -8.31
N ASN A 136 -4.73 -3.69 -8.13
CA ASN A 136 -4.40 -4.81 -9.02
C ASN A 136 -5.45 -5.94 -8.97
N GLY A 137 -6.02 -6.19 -7.79
CA GLY A 137 -7.07 -7.18 -7.60
C GLY A 137 -8.45 -6.69 -8.02
N ILE A 138 -9.41 -7.61 -8.13
CA ILE A 138 -10.83 -7.28 -8.33
C ILE A 138 -11.41 -6.78 -7.01
N GLU A 139 -12.08 -5.63 -7.02
CA GLU A 139 -12.76 -5.09 -5.84
C GLU A 139 -13.94 -5.97 -5.39
N SER A 140 -14.09 -6.10 -4.08
CA SER A 140 -15.29 -6.64 -3.43
C SER A 140 -16.33 -5.55 -3.19
N ASP A 141 -17.53 -5.96 -2.75
CA ASP A 141 -18.56 -5.01 -2.35
C ASP A 141 -18.09 -4.14 -1.18
N PRO A 142 -18.12 -2.80 -1.32
CA PRO A 142 -17.54 -1.92 -0.31
C PRO A 142 -18.42 -1.79 0.93
N GLU A 143 -17.80 -1.87 2.10
CA GLU A 143 -18.42 -1.59 3.39
C GLU A 143 -18.42 -0.07 3.62
N ARG A 144 -19.53 0.47 4.13
CA ARG A 144 -19.71 1.92 4.34
C ARG A 144 -20.01 2.18 5.81
N VAL A 145 -19.16 3.00 6.44
CA VAL A 145 -19.28 3.40 7.84
C VAL A 145 -19.06 4.90 7.91
N ASP A 146 -20.11 5.64 8.31
CA ASP A 146 -20.13 7.10 8.36
C ASP A 146 -19.68 7.75 7.03
N ASP A 147 -18.64 8.59 7.08
CA ASP A 147 -18.03 9.28 5.94
C ASP A 147 -16.92 8.46 5.25
N TRP A 148 -16.74 7.19 5.64
CA TRP A 148 -15.68 6.32 5.14
C TRP A 148 -16.23 5.11 4.40
N ILE A 149 -15.48 4.69 3.39
CA ILE A 149 -15.72 3.49 2.61
C ILE A 149 -14.49 2.60 2.75
N THR A 150 -14.73 1.33 2.99
CA THR A 150 -13.71 0.29 3.05
C THR A 150 -13.87 -0.60 1.82
N THR A 151 -12.86 -0.60 0.94
CA THR A 151 -12.82 -1.45 -0.25
C THR A 151 -11.70 -2.48 -0.10
N GLU A 152 -12.04 -3.76 -0.20
CA GLU A 152 -11.07 -4.86 -0.25
C GLU A 152 -10.94 -5.39 -1.68
N PHE A 153 -9.74 -5.86 -2.02
CA PHE A 153 -9.43 -6.42 -3.32
C PHE A 153 -9.03 -7.90 -3.19
N ALA A 154 -9.39 -8.68 -4.20
CA ALA A 154 -8.91 -10.06 -4.35
C ALA A 154 -7.38 -10.10 -4.35
N GLU A 155 -6.82 -11.21 -3.87
CA GLU A 155 -5.38 -11.42 -3.81
C GLU A 155 -4.76 -11.40 -5.22
N THR A 156 -3.61 -10.73 -5.36
CA THR A 156 -2.88 -10.69 -6.63
C THR A 156 -2.15 -12.00 -6.91
N PRO A 157 -1.85 -12.32 -8.18
CA PRO A 157 -0.79 -13.26 -8.50
C PRO A 157 0.55 -12.84 -7.86
N LYS A 158 1.49 -13.78 -7.76
CA LYS A 158 2.84 -13.51 -7.26
C LYS A 158 3.54 -12.46 -8.13
N MET A 159 3.82 -11.29 -7.58
CA MET A 159 4.39 -10.14 -8.30
C MET A 159 5.36 -9.32 -7.41
N SER A 160 6.24 -8.55 -8.04
CA SER A 160 7.19 -7.68 -7.35
C SER A 160 6.49 -6.45 -6.73
N SER A 161 7.07 -5.89 -5.67
CA SER A 161 6.53 -4.74 -4.92
C SER A 161 6.25 -3.50 -5.79
N TYR A 162 7.09 -3.24 -6.79
CA TYR A 162 6.95 -2.08 -7.68
C TYR A 162 5.70 -2.11 -8.57
N LEU A 163 5.01 -3.25 -8.68
CA LEU A 163 3.76 -3.40 -9.45
C LEU A 163 2.51 -3.09 -8.64
N ILE A 164 2.63 -2.82 -7.34
CA ILE A 164 1.49 -2.43 -6.51
C ILE A 164 0.95 -1.09 -7.00
N ALA A 165 -0.33 -1.10 -7.40
CA ALA A 165 -1.04 0.05 -7.91
C ALA A 165 -2.27 0.34 -7.04
N ILE A 166 -2.43 1.60 -6.62
CA ILE A 166 -3.63 2.12 -5.97
C ILE A 166 -3.95 3.48 -6.57
N LEU A 167 -5.21 3.67 -6.96
CA LEU A 167 -5.76 4.97 -7.34
C LEU A 167 -7.03 5.23 -6.53
N ILE A 168 -7.05 6.34 -5.80
CA ILE A 168 -8.20 6.86 -5.07
C ILE A 168 -8.60 8.18 -5.73
N SER A 169 -9.78 8.22 -6.36
CA SER A 169 -10.23 9.41 -7.08
C SER A 169 -11.76 9.46 -7.23
N GLU A 170 -12.27 10.56 -7.77
CA GLU A 170 -13.68 10.70 -8.19
C GLU A 170 -13.83 10.52 -9.71
N PHE A 171 -12.89 9.82 -10.37
CA PHE A 171 -12.90 9.70 -11.82
C PHE A 171 -14.13 8.94 -12.33
N GLU A 172 -14.63 9.40 -13.46
CA GLU A 172 -15.63 8.68 -14.23
C GLU A 172 -15.00 7.44 -14.86
N GLN A 173 -15.84 6.42 -15.07
CA GLN A 173 -15.42 5.13 -15.60
C GLN A 173 -16.29 4.75 -16.78
N ILE A 174 -15.63 4.39 -17.88
CA ILE A 174 -16.26 3.77 -19.04
C ILE A 174 -15.74 2.33 -19.11
N SER A 175 -16.63 1.37 -19.34
CA SER A 175 -16.27 -0.04 -19.44
C SER A 175 -16.70 -0.64 -20.78
N GLY A 176 -15.93 -1.60 -21.26
CA GLY A 176 -16.27 -2.44 -22.41
C GLY A 176 -15.62 -3.81 -22.27
N ASN A 177 -16.04 -4.77 -23.09
CA ASN A 177 -15.50 -6.14 -23.04
C ASN A 177 -14.67 -6.43 -24.28
N THR A 178 -13.61 -7.22 -24.13
CA THR A 178 -12.88 -7.79 -25.27
C THR A 178 -13.67 -8.93 -25.89
N THR A 179 -13.29 -9.33 -27.11
CA THR A 179 -13.84 -10.52 -27.78
C THR A 179 -13.62 -11.81 -26.98
N LYS A 180 -12.63 -11.83 -26.07
CA LYS A 180 -12.34 -12.95 -25.15
C LYS A 180 -13.05 -12.81 -23.79
N GLY A 181 -13.97 -11.87 -23.63
CA GLY A 181 -14.76 -11.68 -22.41
C GLY A 181 -14.07 -10.91 -21.28
N THR A 182 -12.82 -10.45 -21.46
CA THR A 182 -12.13 -9.64 -20.45
C THR A 182 -12.72 -8.24 -20.40
N GLN A 183 -13.17 -7.80 -19.22
CA GLN A 183 -13.65 -6.44 -19.04
C GLN A 183 -12.47 -5.45 -19.02
N ARG A 184 -12.58 -4.39 -19.82
CA ARG A 184 -11.68 -3.22 -19.81
C ARG A 184 -12.41 -2.02 -19.24
N ARG A 185 -11.73 -1.25 -18.41
CA ARG A 185 -12.25 -0.03 -17.81
C ARG A 185 -11.27 1.10 -18.08
N VAL A 186 -11.76 2.20 -18.64
CA VAL A 186 -11.01 3.46 -18.81
C VAL A 186 -11.55 4.45 -17.81
N ARG A 187 -10.65 5.16 -17.11
CA ARG A 187 -11.03 6.18 -16.14
C ARG A 187 -10.38 7.51 -16.47
N LYS A 188 -11.16 8.57 -16.33
CA LYS A 188 -10.75 9.92 -16.71
C LYS A 188 -11.32 10.90 -15.69
N GLY A 189 -10.48 11.79 -15.17
CA GLY A 189 -10.94 13.05 -14.58
C GLY A 189 -11.17 14.07 -15.70
N ALA A 190 -12.04 15.06 -15.50
CA ALA A 190 -12.21 16.07 -16.55
C ALA A 190 -10.88 16.80 -16.85
N GLN A 191 -10.72 17.26 -18.09
CA GLN A 191 -9.48 17.85 -18.58
C GLN A 191 -9.13 19.17 -17.89
N ALA A 192 -7.84 19.40 -17.69
CA ALA A 192 -7.28 20.61 -17.10
C ALA A 192 -7.57 21.86 -17.93
N ALA A 193 -8.37 22.79 -17.37
CA ALA A 193 -8.25 24.20 -17.70
C ALA A 193 -6.84 24.69 -17.33
N ARG A 194 -6.24 25.52 -18.19
CA ARG A 194 -4.86 26.01 -18.08
C ARG A 194 -4.55 26.54 -16.67
N ARG A 195 -3.41 26.06 -16.17
CA ARG A 195 -2.63 26.47 -15.00
C ARG A 195 -3.02 27.85 -14.42
N ASN A 196 -3.68 27.86 -13.26
CA ASN A 196 -3.69 29.00 -12.33
C ASN A 196 -3.49 28.51 -10.88
N ARG A 197 -2.75 29.33 -10.11
CA ARG A 197 -2.18 29.04 -8.77
C ARG A 197 -3.25 28.61 -7.73
N PRO A 198 -2.87 27.79 -6.71
CA PRO A 198 -3.82 27.00 -5.94
C PRO A 198 -4.46 27.73 -4.74
N GLY A 199 -5.73 27.44 -4.49
CA GLY A 199 -6.31 27.40 -3.15
C GLY A 199 -6.02 26.04 -2.49
N LYS A 200 -5.88 26.00 -1.16
CA LYS A 200 -5.66 24.75 -0.41
C LYS A 200 -6.99 24.02 -0.21
N SER A 201 -7.29 22.99 -1.02
CA SER A 201 -8.19 21.91 -0.60
C SER A 201 -7.34 20.70 -0.20
N SER A 202 -7.55 20.18 1.01
CA SER A 202 -6.86 18.96 1.49
C SER A 202 -7.91 17.89 1.80
N LYS A 203 -7.96 16.82 1.00
CA LYS A 203 -8.66 15.60 1.39
C LYS A 203 -7.69 14.70 2.16
N ARG A 204 -8.13 14.19 3.31
CA ARG A 204 -7.39 13.24 4.15
C ARG A 204 -7.78 11.81 3.74
N TYR A 205 -6.80 10.93 3.55
CA TYR A 205 -7.00 9.49 3.36
C TYR A 205 -6.44 8.77 4.58
N ARG A 206 -7.14 7.74 5.10
CA ARG A 206 -6.87 7.22 6.44
C ARG A 206 -5.98 6.00 6.49
N ALA A 207 -6.16 5.03 5.60
CA ALA A 207 -5.38 3.80 5.67
C ALA A 207 -5.37 3.01 4.37
N VAL A 208 -4.21 2.44 4.06
CA VAL A 208 -4.03 1.34 3.13
C VAL A 208 -3.40 0.22 3.94
N SER A 209 -4.04 -0.94 3.98
CA SER A 209 -3.48 -2.16 4.55
C SER A 209 -3.03 -3.07 3.41
N LEU A 210 -1.77 -3.50 3.47
CA LEU A 210 -1.18 -4.45 2.55
C LEU A 210 -0.69 -5.66 3.33
N SER A 211 -1.14 -6.84 2.92
CA SER A 211 -0.68 -8.11 3.48
C SER A 211 0.07 -8.89 2.40
N PRO A 212 1.40 -8.77 2.33
CA PRO A 212 2.19 -9.59 1.42
C PRO A 212 2.40 -11.00 1.97
N ASN A 213 2.36 -11.99 1.09
CA ASN A 213 2.88 -13.33 1.36
C ASN A 213 4.28 -13.45 0.72
N CYS A 214 5.32 -13.21 1.51
CA CYS A 214 6.70 -13.10 1.02
C CYS A 214 7.37 -14.48 1.00
N PRO A 215 8.15 -14.78 -0.05
CA PRO A 215 9.00 -15.96 -0.12
C PRO A 215 10.27 -15.81 0.72
#